data_AF-A0AB34INE9-F1
#
_entry.id   AF-A0AB34INE9-F1
#
_cell.length_a   1.000
_cell.length_b   1.000
_cell.length_c   1.000
_cell.angle_alpha   90.00
_cell.angle_beta   90.00
_cell.angle_gamma   90.00
#
_symmetry.space_group_name_H-M   'P 1'
#
loop_
_entity.id
_entity.type
_entity.pdbx_description
1 polymer ?
#
loop_
_entity_poly.entity_id
_entity_poly.type
_entity_poly.pdbx_seq_one_letter_code
_entity_poly.pdbx_strand_id
1 'polypeptide(L)'
;MAIAALLAFLAWRSPRLDAIHVQRLRSRLPVCHTPPDASPECLGEECIPPGAQDLPSGLPLDALILEEPNEIVWEDETLEYNGLQDDPNTPEPLQSYIKSFRLPSGKCVHAFQGGAVPLSKYDYRGIGGGNLTDVERRQLVFELLDAVNFLHSRGSAHLGLDAESVRVAPRRSPPRSHLRVIGLGAAVQLQSGSGRTAFQMSNKIEFHAPELLSGPLIESNLRSLMLMDAWSVGVLLMMIAASRRTSVFQAVMDWRRGDLTPEAALRRSIVERRMQLDELLLETDAAADGFLFRHGWLIRILLGLLQPAPARRMTVHQAWGVVWNATASDRLPLADAPSTSEPSLSATGGREELRSQSGESSLTVSEGGADARQVNAVQEVEEPSNELSRFRKLAARDSSGEPFRSLEAMLNIADRGRAYVSMQHRDDVKNYGEVLGFRNRADGDRWDVFAPGLSSQLPLGEPLLLRRVMGVLLVKGGNHKLAVELEPPHAPESRELIQSDIVAFTRAYLSTHTVSRARVKYLELDEDVLDEVALQTNQLDVGFKS
;
A
#
# COMPACT_ATOMS: atom_id res chain seq x y z
N MET A 1 41.66 -5.92 -37.26
CA MET A 1 41.85 -6.97 -36.22
C MET A 1 41.45 -6.52 -34.80
N ALA A 2 41.45 -5.23 -34.44
CA ALA A 2 41.01 -4.77 -33.10
C ALA A 2 39.48 -4.83 -32.84
N ILE A 3 38.65 -4.84 -33.89
CA ILE A 3 37.18 -4.86 -33.74
C ILE A 3 36.62 -6.26 -33.43
N ALA A 4 37.30 -7.32 -33.85
CA ALA A 4 36.87 -8.70 -33.58
C ALA A 4 37.12 -9.13 -32.12
N ALA A 5 38.11 -8.55 -31.44
CA ALA A 5 38.42 -8.84 -30.03
C ALA A 5 37.41 -8.18 -29.07
N LEU A 6 36.85 -7.01 -29.43
CA LEU A 6 35.84 -6.32 -28.63
C LEU A 6 34.46 -7.03 -28.69
N LEU A 7 34.15 -7.65 -29.83
CA LEU A 7 32.92 -8.44 -30.01
C LEU A 7 32.98 -9.81 -29.31
N ALA A 8 34.17 -10.40 -29.14
CA ALA A 8 34.33 -11.65 -28.40
C ALA A 8 34.33 -11.47 -26.87
N PHE A 9 34.74 -10.29 -26.37
CA PHE A 9 34.78 -10.01 -24.92
C PHE A 9 33.40 -9.65 -24.33
N LEU A 10 32.51 -9.02 -25.12
CA LEU A 10 31.14 -8.70 -24.68
C LEU A 10 30.17 -9.89 -24.77
N ALA A 11 30.56 -10.98 -25.45
CA ALA A 11 29.70 -12.14 -25.66
C ALA A 11 29.84 -13.26 -24.60
N TRP A 12 30.73 -13.15 -23.61
CA TRP A 12 31.03 -14.30 -22.73
C TRP A 12 31.31 -13.94 -21.26
N ARG A 13 30.40 -13.25 -20.58
CA ARG A 13 30.16 -13.44 -19.13
C ARG A 13 29.03 -12.55 -18.65
N SER A 14 27.81 -13.07 -18.76
CA SER A 14 26.81 -12.80 -17.72
C SER A 14 26.49 -14.15 -17.09
N PRO A 15 26.57 -14.31 -15.76
CA PRO A 15 25.98 -15.48 -15.11
C PRO A 15 24.51 -15.53 -15.53
N ARG A 16 24.01 -16.72 -15.87
CA ARG A 16 22.56 -16.94 -15.97
C ARG A 16 21.98 -16.68 -14.58
N LEU A 17 21.53 -15.45 -14.36
CA LEU A 17 20.63 -15.11 -13.29
C LEU A 17 19.27 -15.62 -13.76
N ASP A 18 18.73 -16.60 -13.04
CA ASP A 18 17.37 -17.08 -13.28
C ASP A 18 16.42 -15.93 -12.99
N ALA A 19 16.04 -15.20 -14.04
CA ALA A 19 15.02 -14.17 -13.95
C ALA A 19 13.73 -14.82 -13.48
N ILE A 20 13.06 -14.19 -12.51
CA ILE A 20 11.72 -14.59 -12.05
C ILE A 20 10.84 -14.73 -13.29
N HIS A 21 10.50 -15.97 -13.62
CA HIS A 21 9.54 -16.22 -14.66
C HIS A 21 8.17 -15.93 -14.07
N VAL A 22 7.59 -14.77 -14.41
CA VAL A 22 6.13 -14.62 -14.40
C VAL A 22 5.62 -15.56 -15.50
N GLN A 23 5.65 -16.86 -15.21
CA GLN A 23 5.19 -17.88 -16.12
C GLN A 23 3.67 -17.86 -15.98
N ARG A 24 3.02 -17.07 -16.83
CA ARG A 24 1.64 -17.38 -17.16
C ARG A 24 1.69 -18.82 -17.68
N LEU A 25 1.01 -19.73 -16.99
CA LEU A 25 0.42 -20.89 -17.63
C LEU A 25 -0.61 -20.36 -18.64
N ARG A 26 -0.13 -19.75 -19.72
CA ARG A 26 -0.93 -19.59 -20.92
C ARG A 26 -1.20 -21.02 -21.33
N SER A 27 -2.47 -21.39 -21.29
CA SER A 27 -2.99 -22.35 -22.23
C SER A 27 -2.53 -21.88 -23.63
N ARG A 28 -1.41 -22.40 -24.11
CA ARG A 28 -1.22 -22.55 -25.55
C ARG A 28 -2.27 -23.58 -25.94
N LEU A 29 -3.53 -23.16 -26.02
CA LEU A 29 -4.46 -23.86 -26.89
C LEU A 29 -3.84 -23.68 -28.28
N PRO A 30 -3.38 -24.76 -28.94
CA PRO A 30 -3.24 -24.66 -30.38
C PRO A 30 -4.59 -24.17 -30.89
N VAL A 31 -4.59 -23.09 -31.68
CA VAL A 31 -5.75 -22.81 -32.53
C VAL A 31 -5.89 -24.05 -33.39
N CYS A 32 -6.80 -24.94 -33.03
CA CYS A 32 -7.17 -26.06 -33.89
C CYS A 32 -7.75 -25.41 -35.14
N HIS A 33 -6.95 -25.31 -36.19
CA HIS A 33 -7.50 -25.22 -37.53
C HIS A 33 -8.25 -26.53 -37.76
N THR A 34 -9.52 -26.55 -37.41
CA THR A 34 -10.42 -27.62 -37.84
C THR A 34 -10.37 -27.63 -39.37
N PRO A 35 -9.91 -28.72 -40.02
CA PRO A 35 -10.12 -28.86 -41.44
C PRO A 35 -11.63 -28.77 -41.72
N PRO A 36 -12.06 -28.16 -42.84
CA PRO A 36 -13.47 -27.85 -43.10
C PRO A 36 -14.43 -29.05 -43.16
N ASP A 37 -13.96 -30.29 -42.99
CA ASP A 37 -14.74 -31.53 -43.12
C ASP A 37 -14.77 -32.41 -41.85
N ALA A 38 -14.42 -31.88 -40.67
CA ALA A 38 -14.52 -32.66 -39.43
C ALA A 38 -15.99 -32.78 -38.95
N SER A 39 -16.51 -34.00 -38.99
CA SER A 39 -17.85 -34.40 -38.51
C SER A 39 -18.13 -33.99 -37.05
N PRO A 40 -19.37 -33.59 -36.71
CA PRO A 40 -19.70 -32.91 -35.45
C PRO A 40 -19.73 -33.79 -34.17
N GLU A 41 -19.23 -35.03 -34.20
CA GLU A 41 -19.36 -35.98 -33.07
C GLU A 41 -18.16 -36.01 -32.09
N CYS A 42 -17.11 -35.19 -32.28
CA CYS A 42 -15.89 -35.22 -31.44
C CYS A 42 -15.64 -33.94 -30.61
N LEU A 43 -16.67 -33.26 -30.11
CA LEU A 43 -16.54 -32.02 -29.30
C LEU A 43 -16.71 -32.23 -27.78
N GLY A 44 -16.41 -33.43 -27.27
CA GLY A 44 -16.70 -33.81 -25.88
C GLY A 44 -15.57 -33.76 -24.85
N GLU A 45 -14.30 -33.68 -25.27
CA GLU A 45 -13.17 -33.70 -24.33
C GLU A 45 -12.33 -32.43 -24.47
N GLU A 46 -12.48 -31.50 -23.53
CA GLU A 46 -11.58 -30.37 -23.39
C GLU A 46 -10.15 -30.90 -23.14
N CYS A 47 -9.27 -30.75 -24.13
CA CYS A 47 -7.86 -31.08 -23.99
C CYS A 47 -7.23 -30.24 -22.87
N ILE A 48 -7.13 -30.84 -21.68
CA ILE A 48 -6.39 -30.28 -20.54
C ILE A 48 -4.91 -30.21 -20.95
N PRO A 49 -4.27 -29.01 -20.95
CA PRO A 49 -2.88 -28.89 -21.38
C PRO A 49 -1.95 -29.68 -20.45
N PRO A 50 -0.91 -30.34 -20.98
CA PRO A 50 0.08 -31.04 -20.17
C PRO A 50 0.74 -30.05 -19.19
N GLY A 51 0.59 -30.30 -17.88
CA GLY A 51 1.00 -29.43 -16.78
C GLY A 51 -0.16 -28.83 -15.96
N ALA A 52 -1.39 -28.83 -16.47
CA ALA A 52 -2.55 -28.41 -15.67
C ALA A 52 -3.01 -29.47 -14.64
N GLN A 53 -2.50 -30.71 -14.74
CA GLN A 53 -2.76 -31.76 -13.75
C GLN A 53 -2.08 -31.48 -12.40
N ASP A 54 -1.06 -30.61 -12.38
CA ASP A 54 -0.33 -30.27 -11.15
C ASP A 54 -0.94 -29.08 -10.39
N LEU A 55 -1.94 -28.40 -10.97
CA LEU A 55 -2.61 -27.30 -10.29
C LEU A 55 -3.62 -27.84 -9.25
N PRO A 56 -3.69 -27.25 -8.04
CA PRO A 56 -4.71 -27.60 -7.06
C PRO A 56 -6.11 -27.52 -7.68
N SER A 57 -6.93 -28.54 -7.42
CA SER A 57 -8.33 -28.55 -7.84
C SER A 57 -9.05 -27.34 -7.23
N GLY A 58 -9.66 -26.52 -8.09
CA GLY A 58 -10.44 -25.34 -7.67
C GLY A 58 -9.79 -23.96 -7.93
N LEU A 59 -8.63 -23.90 -8.60
CA LEU A 59 -8.16 -22.63 -9.14
C LEU A 59 -8.92 -22.26 -10.43
N PRO A 60 -9.39 -21.01 -10.58
CA PRO A 60 -9.95 -20.54 -11.84
C PRO A 60 -8.95 -20.66 -12.98
N LEU A 61 -9.43 -20.97 -14.19
CA LEU A 61 -8.59 -21.06 -15.40
C LEU A 61 -7.89 -19.75 -15.77
N ASP A 62 -8.39 -18.62 -15.28
CA ASP A 62 -7.87 -17.28 -15.50
C ASP A 62 -7.05 -16.73 -14.31
N ALA A 63 -6.74 -17.59 -13.34
CA ALA A 63 -5.92 -17.23 -12.19
C ALA A 63 -4.54 -16.74 -12.66
N LEU A 64 -4.09 -15.61 -12.10
CA LEU A 64 -2.68 -15.25 -12.23
C LEU A 64 -1.91 -16.11 -11.26
N ILE A 65 -0.88 -16.79 -11.75
CA ILE A 65 0.05 -17.55 -10.93
C ILE A 65 1.38 -16.80 -10.93
N LEU A 66 1.84 -16.45 -9.75
CA LEU A 66 3.18 -15.91 -9.51
C LEU A 66 4.01 -17.02 -8.87
N GLU A 67 5.11 -17.40 -9.52
CA GLU A 67 6.08 -18.32 -8.94
C GLU A 67 7.13 -17.53 -8.15
N GLU A 68 7.36 -17.90 -6.88
CA GLU A 68 8.50 -17.40 -6.11
C GLU A 68 9.48 -18.56 -5.90
N PRO A 69 10.68 -18.50 -6.49
CA PRO A 69 11.65 -19.58 -6.38
C PRO A 69 12.30 -19.67 -4.99
N ASN A 70 12.23 -18.63 -4.16
CA ASN A 70 12.73 -18.65 -2.79
C ASN A 70 11.59 -18.91 -1.78
N GLU A 71 11.61 -20.09 -1.18
CA GLU A 71 10.62 -20.53 -0.19
C GLU A 71 10.45 -19.57 1.00
N ILE A 72 11.53 -18.98 1.51
CA ILE A 72 11.47 -18.04 2.64
C ILE A 72 10.72 -16.76 2.23
N VAL A 73 10.99 -16.25 1.02
CA VAL A 73 10.29 -15.07 0.48
C VAL A 73 8.82 -15.40 0.28
N TRP A 74 8.51 -16.59 -0.22
CA TRP A 74 7.13 -17.03 -0.41
C TRP A 74 6.35 -17.20 0.91
N GLU A 75 6.98 -17.71 1.97
CA GLU A 75 6.39 -17.78 3.31
C GLU A 75 6.09 -16.38 3.85
N ASP A 76 7.04 -15.47 3.71
CA ASP A 76 6.88 -14.06 4.08
C ASP A 76 5.76 -13.37 3.31
N GLU A 77 5.72 -13.55 1.98
CA GLU A 77 4.65 -13.07 1.11
C GLU A 77 3.29 -13.65 1.54
N THR A 78 3.25 -14.95 1.86
CA THR A 78 2.02 -15.62 2.32
C THR A 78 1.50 -15.03 3.61
N LEU A 79 2.37 -14.76 4.58
CA LEU A 79 1.98 -14.09 5.82
C LEU A 79 1.44 -12.68 5.58
N GLU A 80 2.08 -11.92 4.69
CA GLU A 80 1.63 -10.57 4.32
C GLU A 80 0.27 -10.60 3.61
N TYR A 81 0.08 -11.54 2.69
CA TYR A 81 -1.20 -11.73 2.00
C TYR A 81 -2.32 -12.16 2.95
N ASN A 82 -2.05 -13.06 3.90
CA ASN A 82 -3.03 -13.46 4.91
C ASN A 82 -3.39 -12.27 5.82
N GLY A 83 -2.40 -11.48 6.24
CA GLY A 83 -2.65 -10.26 7.02
C GLY A 83 -3.54 -9.25 6.28
N LEU A 84 -3.35 -9.08 4.97
CA LEU A 84 -4.26 -8.25 4.16
C LEU A 84 -5.68 -8.85 4.08
N GLN A 85 -5.79 -10.16 3.97
CA GLN A 85 -7.09 -10.84 3.88
C GLN A 85 -7.87 -10.76 5.20
N ASP A 86 -7.17 -10.86 6.33
CA ASP A 86 -7.78 -10.86 7.66
C ASP A 86 -8.09 -9.44 8.18
N ASP A 87 -7.50 -8.40 7.57
CA ASP A 87 -7.77 -7.02 7.92
C ASP A 87 -9.12 -6.52 7.35
N PRO A 88 -10.11 -6.21 8.20
CA PRO A 88 -11.43 -5.74 7.75
C PRO A 88 -11.38 -4.38 7.05
N ASN A 89 -10.29 -3.62 7.20
CA ASN A 89 -10.08 -2.33 6.55
C ASN A 89 -9.44 -2.46 5.17
N THR A 90 -9.00 -3.66 4.77
CA THR A 90 -8.46 -3.87 3.42
C THR A 90 -9.50 -3.51 2.38
N PRO A 91 -9.20 -2.57 1.46
CA PRO A 91 -10.19 -2.11 0.50
C PRO A 91 -10.50 -3.25 -0.47
N GLU A 92 -11.75 -3.36 -0.91
CA GLU A 92 -12.25 -4.41 -1.81
C GLU A 92 -11.32 -4.68 -3.03
N PRO A 93 -10.68 -3.68 -3.66
CA PRO A 93 -9.73 -3.91 -4.75
C PRO A 93 -8.51 -4.76 -4.39
N LEU A 94 -8.08 -4.80 -3.13
CA LEU A 94 -6.96 -5.61 -2.64
C LEU A 94 -7.40 -6.96 -2.05
N GLN A 95 -8.69 -7.12 -1.73
CA GLN A 95 -9.24 -8.37 -1.17
C GLN A 95 -9.35 -9.52 -2.18
N SER A 96 -8.78 -9.40 -3.38
CA SER A 96 -8.84 -10.48 -4.37
C SER A 96 -8.24 -11.75 -3.78
N TYR A 97 -9.01 -12.84 -3.73
CA TYR A 97 -8.59 -14.08 -3.07
C TYR A 97 -7.22 -14.56 -3.55
N ILE A 98 -6.29 -14.60 -2.60
CA ILE A 98 -4.93 -15.07 -2.77
C ILE A 98 -4.88 -16.46 -2.16
N LYS A 99 -4.43 -17.43 -2.95
CA LYS A 99 -4.11 -18.75 -2.44
C LYS A 99 -2.64 -19.00 -2.68
N SER A 100 -1.89 -19.08 -1.60
CA SER A 100 -0.52 -19.59 -1.62
C SER A 100 -0.57 -21.11 -1.55
N PHE A 101 0.16 -21.80 -2.42
CA PHE A 101 0.34 -23.25 -2.33
C PHE A 101 1.70 -23.66 -2.83
N ARG A 102 2.12 -24.85 -2.37
CA ARG A 102 3.29 -25.54 -2.90
C ARG A 102 2.84 -26.55 -3.94
N LEU A 103 3.38 -26.43 -5.14
CA LEU A 103 3.14 -27.40 -6.21
C LEU A 103 3.87 -28.73 -5.88
N PRO A 104 3.41 -29.88 -6.41
CA PRO A 104 4.11 -31.17 -6.27
C PRO A 104 5.56 -31.13 -6.75
N SER A 105 5.87 -30.21 -7.68
CA SER A 105 7.22 -29.95 -8.17
C SER A 105 8.15 -29.26 -7.15
N GLY A 106 7.65 -28.89 -5.97
CA GLY A 106 8.37 -28.12 -4.96
C GLY A 106 8.35 -26.60 -5.19
N LYS A 107 7.81 -26.14 -6.32
CA LYS A 107 7.66 -24.71 -6.60
C LYS A 107 6.63 -24.07 -5.66
N CYS A 108 6.98 -22.92 -5.13
CA CYS A 108 6.09 -22.12 -4.30
C CYS A 108 5.39 -21.06 -5.16
N VAL A 109 4.06 -20.98 -5.07
CA VAL A 109 3.28 -20.10 -5.95
C VAL A 109 2.17 -19.37 -5.19
N HIS A 110 1.84 -18.18 -5.67
CA HIS A 110 0.65 -17.41 -5.28
C HIS A 110 -0.31 -17.38 -6.46
N ALA A 111 -1.55 -17.83 -6.26
CA ALA A 111 -2.61 -17.69 -7.25
C ALA A 111 -3.64 -16.66 -6.84
N PHE A 112 -4.00 -15.81 -7.79
CA PHE A 112 -5.01 -14.75 -7.62
C PHE A 112 -6.26 -15.13 -8.38
N GLN A 113 -7.43 -15.08 -7.73
CA GLN A 113 -8.68 -15.46 -8.37
C GLN A 113 -8.98 -14.58 -9.60
N GLY A 114 -9.13 -15.23 -10.74
CA GLY A 114 -8.97 -14.58 -12.04
C GLY A 114 -10.16 -13.87 -12.63
N GLY A 115 -11.36 -13.93 -12.03
CA GLY A 115 -12.67 -13.50 -12.59
C GLY A 115 -12.86 -12.00 -12.92
N ALA A 116 -11.79 -11.33 -13.34
CA ALA A 116 -11.68 -9.95 -13.74
C ALA A 116 -10.77 -9.87 -14.98
N VAL A 117 -11.09 -8.99 -15.92
CA VAL A 117 -10.32 -8.81 -17.16
C VAL A 117 -9.16 -7.85 -16.88
N PRO A 118 -7.91 -8.16 -17.27
CA PRO A 118 -6.80 -7.21 -17.19
C PRO A 118 -7.13 -5.89 -17.87
N LEU A 119 -6.71 -4.76 -17.32
CA LEU A 119 -6.97 -3.43 -17.88
C LEU A 119 -6.48 -3.31 -19.33
N SER A 120 -5.39 -4.00 -19.68
CA SER A 120 -4.85 -4.08 -21.04
C SER A 120 -5.77 -4.78 -22.05
N LYS A 121 -6.72 -5.57 -21.56
CA LYS A 121 -7.69 -6.34 -22.35
C LYS A 121 -9.13 -5.90 -22.10
N TYR A 122 -9.34 -5.01 -21.14
CA TYR A 122 -10.67 -4.59 -20.73
C TYR A 122 -11.36 -3.87 -21.89
N ASP A 123 -12.61 -4.27 -22.13
CA ASP A 123 -13.46 -3.57 -23.08
C ASP A 123 -14.17 -2.43 -22.37
N TYR A 124 -13.71 -1.22 -22.64
CA TYR A 124 -14.30 0.01 -22.11
C TYR A 124 -15.64 0.34 -22.75
N ARG A 125 -16.05 -0.43 -23.76
CA ARG A 125 -17.45 -0.49 -24.19
C ARG A 125 -18.16 -1.36 -23.15
N GLY A 126 -18.87 -0.73 -22.22
CA GLY A 126 -19.59 -1.38 -21.13
C GLY A 126 -20.57 -2.46 -21.60
N ILE A 127 -21.24 -3.11 -20.65
CA ILE A 127 -22.21 -4.18 -20.90
C ILE A 127 -23.41 -3.59 -21.68
N GLY A 128 -23.33 -3.60 -23.01
CA GLY A 128 -24.27 -2.92 -23.91
C GLY A 128 -23.61 -2.14 -25.07
N GLY A 129 -22.29 -2.10 -25.15
CA GLY A 129 -21.55 -1.51 -26.28
C GLY A 129 -21.31 0.00 -26.21
N GLY A 130 -21.85 0.70 -25.21
CA GLY A 130 -21.60 2.11 -24.94
C GLY A 130 -20.30 2.34 -24.15
N ASN A 131 -19.65 3.50 -24.29
CA ASN A 131 -18.43 3.83 -23.53
C ASN A 131 -18.69 3.83 -22.01
N LEU A 132 -17.64 3.58 -21.21
CA LEU A 132 -17.71 3.76 -19.76
C LEU A 132 -18.30 5.12 -19.39
N THR A 133 -19.29 5.10 -18.50
CA THR A 133 -19.91 6.31 -17.95
C THR A 133 -18.94 7.06 -17.04
N ASP A 134 -19.17 8.37 -16.84
CA ASP A 134 -18.38 9.19 -15.91
C ASP A 134 -18.37 8.59 -14.50
N VAL A 135 -19.52 8.05 -14.06
CA VAL A 135 -19.67 7.41 -12.75
C VAL A 135 -18.78 6.18 -12.62
N GLU A 136 -18.75 5.31 -13.64
CA GLU A 136 -17.89 4.12 -13.63
C GLU A 136 -16.41 4.49 -13.70
N ARG A 137 -16.00 5.42 -14.57
CA ARG A 137 -14.61 5.87 -14.64
C ARG A 137 -14.14 6.44 -13.31
N ARG A 138 -14.95 7.30 -12.69
CA ARG A 138 -14.65 7.88 -11.37
C ARG A 138 -14.53 6.82 -10.30
N GLN A 139 -15.38 5.80 -10.32
CA GLN A 139 -15.32 4.68 -9.39
C GLN A 139 -14.00 3.90 -9.54
N LEU A 140 -13.62 3.53 -10.76
CA LEU A 140 -12.35 2.84 -11.03
C LEU A 140 -11.13 3.68 -10.62
N VAL A 141 -11.17 5.00 -10.87
CA VAL A 141 -10.13 5.94 -10.40
C VAL A 141 -10.01 5.92 -8.88
N PHE A 142 -11.14 5.98 -8.17
CA PHE A 142 -11.15 5.97 -6.71
C PHE A 142 -10.63 4.64 -6.16
N GLU A 143 -11.11 3.51 -6.68
CA GLU A 143 -10.70 2.16 -6.27
C GLU A 143 -9.19 1.92 -6.45
N LEU A 144 -8.61 2.37 -7.57
CA LEU A 144 -7.16 2.26 -7.79
C LEU A 144 -6.36 3.09 -6.78
N LEU A 145 -6.77 4.34 -6.55
CA LEU A 145 -6.10 5.21 -5.59
C LEU A 145 -6.24 4.70 -4.16
N ASP A 146 -7.41 4.18 -3.80
CA ASP A 146 -7.68 3.64 -2.46
C ASP A 146 -6.85 2.40 -2.18
N ALA A 147 -6.78 1.47 -3.15
CA ALA A 147 -5.93 0.28 -3.08
C ALA A 147 -4.46 0.64 -2.85
N VAL A 148 -3.89 1.49 -3.71
CA VAL A 148 -2.45 1.80 -3.62
C VAL A 148 -2.15 2.70 -2.42
N ASN A 149 -3.05 3.61 -2.05
CA ASN A 149 -2.94 4.39 -0.80
C ASN A 149 -2.94 3.48 0.44
N PHE A 150 -3.77 2.43 0.45
CA PHE A 150 -3.81 1.48 1.55
C PHE A 150 -2.45 0.76 1.73
N LEU A 151 -1.87 0.27 0.62
CA LEU A 151 -0.51 -0.31 0.63
C LEU A 151 0.53 0.70 1.13
N HIS A 152 0.52 1.92 0.59
CA HIS A 152 1.47 2.96 0.96
C HIS A 152 1.32 3.39 2.42
N SER A 153 0.09 3.41 2.95
CA SER A 153 -0.18 3.71 4.36
C SER A 153 0.39 2.65 5.31
N ARG A 154 0.63 1.44 4.79
CA ARG A 154 1.33 0.35 5.45
C ARG A 154 2.78 0.24 5.00
N GLY A 155 3.41 1.33 4.60
CA GLY A 155 4.85 1.32 4.33
C GLY A 155 5.27 0.36 3.21
N SER A 156 4.33 -0.09 2.39
CA SER A 156 4.58 -1.05 1.31
C SER A 156 4.38 -0.34 -0.02
N ALA A 157 5.37 -0.48 -0.90
CA ALA A 157 5.20 -0.13 -2.32
C ALA A 157 4.69 -1.38 -3.06
N HIS A 158 4.12 -1.24 -4.25
CA HIS A 158 3.75 -2.37 -5.08
C HIS A 158 4.87 -2.67 -6.10
N LEU A 159 5.43 -1.66 -6.76
CA LEU A 159 6.57 -1.78 -7.70
C LEU A 159 6.35 -2.72 -8.90
N GLY A 160 5.11 -3.12 -9.11
CA GLY A 160 4.67 -4.04 -10.17
C GLY A 160 3.35 -3.59 -10.79
N LEU A 161 2.99 -2.32 -10.59
CA LEU A 161 1.77 -1.73 -11.12
C LEU A 161 1.91 -1.57 -12.64
N ASP A 162 1.03 -2.24 -13.37
CA ASP A 162 0.84 -2.12 -14.81
C ASP A 162 -0.59 -2.53 -15.19
N ALA A 163 -0.90 -2.49 -16.49
CA ALA A 163 -2.23 -2.82 -16.99
C ALA A 163 -2.59 -4.32 -16.93
N GLU A 164 -1.66 -5.19 -16.50
CA GLU A 164 -1.92 -6.60 -16.25
C GLU A 164 -2.19 -6.86 -14.76
N SER A 165 -1.55 -6.10 -13.86
CA SER A 165 -1.81 -6.17 -12.41
C SER A 165 -3.08 -5.45 -11.98
N VAL A 166 -3.59 -4.51 -12.78
CA VAL A 166 -4.92 -3.94 -12.60
C VAL A 166 -5.94 -4.73 -13.42
N ARG A 167 -6.99 -5.24 -12.77
CA ARG A 167 -8.10 -5.96 -13.42
C ARG A 167 -9.43 -5.30 -13.14
N VAL A 168 -10.40 -5.50 -14.03
CA VAL A 168 -11.75 -4.97 -13.91
C VAL A 168 -12.75 -6.10 -14.03
N ALA A 169 -13.59 -6.27 -13.01
CA ALA A 169 -14.63 -7.29 -12.94
C ALA A 169 -16.02 -6.64 -13.09
N PRO A 170 -16.97 -7.31 -13.77
CA PRO A 170 -18.37 -6.91 -13.72
C PRO A 170 -18.96 -7.26 -12.34
N ARG A 171 -19.71 -6.35 -11.72
CA ARG A 171 -20.45 -6.61 -10.47
C ARG A 171 -21.77 -7.32 -10.78
N ARG A 172 -22.13 -8.32 -9.96
CA ARG A 172 -23.33 -9.18 -10.15
C ARG A 172 -24.67 -8.46 -9.95
N SER A 173 -24.67 -7.27 -9.35
CA SER A 173 -25.85 -6.44 -9.08
C SER A 173 -25.52 -4.97 -9.34
N PRO A 174 -26.50 -4.16 -9.80
CA PRO A 174 -26.58 -3.45 -11.10
C PRO A 174 -25.25 -2.84 -11.62
N PRO A 175 -25.12 -2.57 -12.93
CA PRO A 175 -23.88 -2.71 -13.71
C PRO A 175 -22.83 -1.69 -13.28
N ARG A 176 -22.04 -2.06 -12.28
CA ARG A 176 -20.84 -1.32 -11.92
C ARG A 176 -19.67 -2.24 -12.16
N SER A 177 -18.67 -1.72 -12.84
CA SER A 177 -17.38 -2.38 -12.91
C SER A 177 -16.63 -2.11 -11.60
N HIS A 178 -15.89 -3.09 -11.11
CA HIS A 178 -15.04 -2.95 -9.93
C HIS A 178 -13.61 -3.34 -10.28
N LEU A 179 -12.65 -2.55 -9.79
CA LEU A 179 -11.23 -2.69 -10.01
C LEU A 179 -10.60 -3.60 -8.96
N ARG A 180 -9.66 -4.44 -9.38
CA ARG A 180 -8.85 -5.26 -8.49
C ARG A 180 -7.38 -5.03 -8.81
N VAL A 181 -6.56 -4.86 -7.79
CA VAL A 181 -5.10 -4.82 -7.91
C VAL A 181 -4.60 -6.18 -7.43
N ILE A 182 -3.91 -6.91 -8.30
CA ILE A 182 -3.42 -8.27 -8.01
C ILE A 182 -1.92 -8.25 -7.71
N GLY A 183 -1.53 -9.04 -6.72
CA GLY A 183 -0.16 -9.12 -6.22
C GLY A 183 0.19 -7.99 -5.25
N LEU A 184 1.20 -8.24 -4.41
CA LEU A 184 1.93 -7.20 -3.67
C LEU A 184 3.09 -6.63 -4.52
N GLY A 185 3.25 -7.15 -5.74
CA GLY A 185 4.30 -6.81 -6.69
C GLY A 185 5.71 -7.11 -6.19
N ALA A 186 6.69 -6.27 -6.55
CA ALA A 186 8.11 -6.54 -6.32
C ALA A 186 8.62 -6.02 -4.96
N ALA A 187 7.79 -5.39 -4.14
CA ALA A 187 8.27 -4.79 -2.89
C ALA A 187 8.69 -5.81 -1.83
N VAL A 188 8.02 -6.95 -1.76
CA VAL A 188 8.44 -8.04 -0.87
C VAL A 188 9.78 -8.65 -1.31
N GLN A 189 10.14 -8.48 -2.59
CA GLN A 189 11.35 -8.98 -3.21
C GLN A 189 12.56 -8.05 -3.09
N LEU A 190 12.42 -6.89 -2.45
CA LEU A 190 13.52 -5.96 -2.19
C LEU A 190 14.51 -6.45 -1.13
N GLN A 191 14.32 -7.67 -0.60
CA GLN A 191 15.31 -8.30 0.27
C GLN A 191 16.69 -8.28 -0.40
N SER A 192 17.71 -7.95 0.39
CA SER A 192 19.13 -7.95 0.03
C SER A 192 19.67 -9.38 -0.19
N GLY A 193 18.95 -10.21 -0.95
CA GLY A 193 19.41 -11.52 -1.38
C GLY A 193 20.63 -11.37 -2.28
N SER A 194 21.73 -12.02 -1.92
CA SER A 194 22.96 -12.09 -2.73
C SER A 194 22.64 -12.41 -4.19
N GLY A 195 22.74 -11.40 -5.08
CA GLY A 195 22.56 -11.55 -6.53
C GLY A 195 21.22 -11.07 -7.10
N ARG A 196 20.24 -10.71 -6.27
CA ARG A 196 19.04 -9.97 -6.72
C ARG A 196 19.31 -8.48 -6.56
N THR A 197 19.29 -7.73 -7.66
CA THR A 197 19.22 -6.27 -7.54
C THR A 197 17.76 -5.94 -7.24
N ALA A 198 17.53 -5.02 -6.30
CA ALA A 198 16.23 -4.44 -5.92
C ALA A 198 15.43 -3.80 -7.09
N PHE A 199 15.89 -4.00 -8.34
CA PHE A 199 15.56 -3.22 -9.52
C PHE A 199 15.12 -4.10 -10.70
N GLN A 200 15.03 -5.42 -10.55
CA GLN A 200 14.36 -6.27 -11.53
C GLN A 200 12.84 -6.18 -11.34
N MET A 201 12.28 -5.05 -11.73
CA MET A 201 10.83 -4.87 -11.76
C MET A 201 10.24 -5.81 -12.83
N SER A 202 9.25 -6.63 -12.46
CA SER A 202 8.62 -7.60 -13.37
C SER A 202 7.55 -6.99 -14.28
N ASN A 203 7.22 -5.70 -14.09
CA ASN A 203 6.21 -5.00 -14.87
C ASN A 203 6.74 -4.47 -16.21
N LYS A 204 5.82 -4.16 -17.12
CA LYS A 204 6.18 -3.65 -18.44
C LYS A 204 6.84 -2.27 -18.36
N ILE A 205 7.84 -2.05 -19.20
CA ILE A 205 8.68 -0.85 -19.17
C ILE A 205 7.86 0.43 -19.34
N GLU A 206 6.77 0.44 -20.10
CA GLU A 206 5.94 1.62 -20.35
C GLU A 206 5.19 2.18 -19.12
N PHE A 207 5.32 1.53 -17.97
CA PHE A 207 4.83 2.00 -16.67
C PHE A 207 5.97 2.47 -15.74
N HIS A 208 7.24 2.30 -16.13
CA HIS A 208 8.38 2.67 -15.31
C HIS A 208 8.48 4.17 -15.14
N ALA A 209 8.80 4.60 -13.91
CA ALA A 209 9.10 5.99 -13.60
C ALA A 209 10.42 6.44 -14.26
N PRO A 210 10.60 7.73 -14.61
CA PRO A 210 11.78 8.21 -15.35
C PRO A 210 13.12 7.94 -14.65
N GLU A 211 13.13 7.91 -13.33
CA GLU A 211 14.30 7.59 -12.52
C GLU A 211 14.77 6.14 -12.69
N LEU A 212 13.87 5.19 -13.00
CA LEU A 212 14.23 3.80 -13.31
C LEU A 212 14.99 3.70 -14.65
N LEU A 213 14.78 4.67 -15.55
CA LEU A 213 15.38 4.69 -16.89
C LEU A 213 16.76 5.35 -16.93
N SER A 214 17.17 6.00 -15.84
CA SER A 214 18.35 6.87 -15.81
C SER A 214 19.62 6.22 -15.26
N GLY A 215 19.55 4.95 -14.82
CA GLY A 215 20.72 4.16 -14.42
C GLY A 215 20.49 3.31 -13.15
N PRO A 216 21.51 2.53 -12.74
CA PRO A 216 21.39 1.54 -11.66
C PRO A 216 21.33 2.14 -10.24
N LEU A 217 21.49 3.45 -10.10
CA LEU A 217 21.50 4.13 -8.79
C LEU A 217 20.12 4.72 -8.52
N ILE A 218 19.22 3.85 -8.08
CA ILE A 218 18.00 4.29 -7.43
C ILE A 218 18.32 4.44 -5.95
N GLU A 219 18.09 5.62 -5.40
CA GLU A 219 18.05 5.79 -3.95
C GLU A 219 16.91 4.91 -3.41
N SER A 220 17.27 3.77 -2.82
CA SER A 220 16.35 2.73 -2.36
C SER A 220 15.51 3.13 -1.14
N ASN A 221 15.20 4.43 -0.96
CA ASN A 221 14.41 4.87 0.17
C ASN A 221 12.93 4.58 -0.09
N LEU A 222 12.21 4.16 0.95
CA LEU A 222 10.81 3.74 0.82
C LEU A 222 9.93 4.79 0.15
N ARG A 223 10.19 6.07 0.43
CA ARG A 223 9.49 7.18 -0.22
C ARG A 223 9.73 7.21 -1.73
N SER A 224 10.96 7.00 -2.20
CA SER A 224 11.27 6.91 -3.63
C SER A 224 10.51 5.75 -4.28
N LEU A 225 10.45 4.59 -3.63
CA LEU A 225 9.70 3.43 -4.11
C LEU A 225 8.20 3.72 -4.22
N MET A 226 7.59 4.33 -3.20
CA MET A 226 6.20 4.80 -3.25
C MET A 226 5.97 5.85 -4.33
N LEU A 227 6.97 6.71 -4.61
CA LEU A 227 6.89 7.68 -5.70
C LEU A 227 6.99 7.01 -7.07
N MET A 228 7.69 5.88 -7.21
CA MET A 228 7.67 5.09 -8.44
C MET A 228 6.27 4.51 -8.69
N ASP A 229 5.62 3.97 -7.66
CA ASP A 229 4.21 3.58 -7.78
C ASP A 229 3.31 4.75 -8.14
N ALA A 230 3.53 5.93 -7.54
CA ALA A 230 2.74 7.12 -7.84
C ALA A 230 2.80 7.47 -9.33
N TRP A 231 3.95 7.29 -9.98
CA TRP A 231 4.07 7.42 -11.43
C TRP A 231 3.23 6.38 -12.17
N SER A 232 3.40 5.09 -11.86
CA SER A 232 2.64 3.99 -12.48
C SER A 232 1.12 4.16 -12.32
N VAL A 233 0.67 4.60 -11.14
CA VAL A 233 -0.73 4.98 -10.88
C VAL A 233 -1.15 6.11 -11.80
N GLY A 234 -0.35 7.16 -11.98
CA GLY A 234 -0.63 8.23 -12.95
C GLY A 234 -0.84 7.70 -14.38
N VAL A 235 -0.01 6.76 -14.83
CA VAL A 235 -0.16 6.12 -16.15
C VAL A 235 -1.46 5.32 -16.24
N LEU A 236 -1.77 4.53 -15.21
CA LEU A 236 -3.00 3.73 -15.15
C LEU A 236 -4.26 4.59 -15.08
N LEU A 237 -4.23 5.71 -14.35
CA LEU A 237 -5.31 6.68 -14.30
C LEU A 237 -5.55 7.33 -15.68
N MET A 238 -4.50 7.65 -16.45
CA MET A 238 -4.65 8.10 -17.84
C MET A 238 -5.32 7.03 -18.71
N MET A 239 -4.97 5.76 -18.53
CA MET A 239 -5.59 4.66 -19.26
C MET A 239 -7.09 4.53 -18.95
N ILE A 240 -7.46 4.55 -17.66
CA ILE A 240 -8.86 4.52 -17.22
C ILE A 240 -9.60 5.75 -17.74
N ALA A 241 -9.04 6.94 -17.56
CA ALA A 241 -9.64 8.20 -17.97
C ALA A 241 -9.88 8.24 -19.48
N ALA A 242 -8.92 7.83 -20.31
CA ALA A 242 -9.06 7.81 -21.78
C ALA A 242 -9.67 6.51 -22.34
N SER A 243 -10.07 5.55 -21.49
CA SER A 243 -10.55 4.24 -21.93
C SER A 243 -9.56 3.51 -22.87
N ARG A 244 -8.27 3.59 -22.55
CA ARG A 244 -7.17 3.01 -23.34
C ARG A 244 -6.71 1.67 -22.78
N ARG A 245 -6.28 0.79 -23.69
CA ARG A 245 -5.73 -0.55 -23.38
C ARG A 245 -4.20 -0.56 -23.29
N THR A 246 -3.53 0.53 -23.69
CA THR A 246 -2.07 0.67 -23.68
C THR A 246 -1.66 1.95 -22.96
N SER A 247 -0.43 1.96 -22.42
CA SER A 247 0.16 3.14 -21.78
C SER A 247 0.24 4.31 -22.77
N VAL A 248 -0.02 5.51 -22.28
CA VAL A 248 0.14 6.76 -23.05
C VAL A 248 1.61 7.06 -23.38
N PHE A 249 2.55 6.41 -22.71
CA PHE A 249 3.99 6.54 -22.93
C PHE A 249 4.59 5.42 -23.77
N GLN A 250 3.78 4.46 -24.24
CA GLN A 250 4.26 3.36 -25.07
C GLN A 250 5.12 3.88 -26.23
N ALA A 251 6.33 3.36 -26.34
CA ALA A 251 7.32 3.80 -27.31
C ALA A 251 7.89 2.62 -28.08
N VAL A 252 8.12 2.83 -29.37
CA VAL A 252 8.85 1.90 -30.23
C VAL A 252 10.28 2.43 -30.38
N MET A 253 11.26 1.52 -30.34
CA MET A 253 12.66 1.88 -30.56
C MET A 253 12.85 2.46 -31.97
N ASP A 254 13.45 3.65 -32.04
CA ASP A 254 13.87 4.27 -33.29
C ASP A 254 15.37 4.55 -33.29
N TRP A 255 16.11 3.66 -33.96
CA TRP A 255 17.55 3.75 -34.14
C TRP A 255 18.00 5.02 -34.86
N ARG A 256 17.15 5.61 -35.74
CA ARG A 256 17.49 6.85 -36.45
C ARG A 256 17.50 8.05 -35.52
N ARG A 257 16.77 7.95 -34.42
CA ARG A 257 16.68 8.97 -33.36
C ARG A 257 17.61 8.65 -32.17
N GLY A 258 18.40 7.59 -32.26
CA GLY A 258 19.39 7.20 -31.24
C GLY A 258 18.84 6.31 -30.13
N ASP A 259 17.64 5.74 -30.25
CA ASP A 259 17.12 4.81 -29.24
C ASP A 259 17.79 3.44 -29.40
N LEU A 260 18.85 3.20 -28.64
CA LEU A 260 19.55 1.92 -28.67
C LEU A 260 18.87 0.86 -27.79
N THR A 261 17.94 1.27 -26.92
CA THR A 261 17.22 0.38 -25.99
C THR A 261 15.75 0.82 -25.82
N PRO A 262 14.85 -0.08 -25.35
CA PRO A 262 13.48 0.28 -25.00
C PRO A 262 13.40 1.39 -23.94
N GLU A 263 14.31 1.39 -22.96
CA GLU A 263 14.42 2.42 -21.91
C GLU A 263 14.70 3.79 -22.52
N ALA A 264 15.61 3.85 -23.50
CA ALA A 264 15.91 5.10 -24.20
C ALA A 264 14.70 5.62 -24.99
N ALA A 265 14.00 4.73 -25.70
CA ALA A 265 12.80 5.08 -26.45
C ALA A 265 11.67 5.59 -25.53
N LEU A 266 11.46 4.93 -24.40
CA LEU A 266 10.48 5.35 -23.40
C LEU A 266 10.87 6.68 -22.75
N ARG A 267 12.14 6.85 -22.36
CA ARG A 267 12.64 8.09 -21.76
C ARG A 267 12.40 9.27 -22.70
N ARG A 268 12.65 9.09 -24.01
CA ARG A 268 12.33 10.10 -25.01
C ARG A 268 10.82 10.35 -25.07
N SER A 269 10.01 9.31 -25.19
CA SER A 269 8.53 9.42 -25.22
C SER A 269 7.99 10.22 -24.03
N ILE A 270 8.51 9.96 -22.82
CA ILE A 270 8.14 10.71 -21.62
C ILE A 270 8.49 12.19 -21.75
N VAL A 271 9.70 12.53 -22.22
CA VAL A 271 10.13 13.92 -22.41
C VAL A 271 9.27 14.63 -23.46
N GLU A 272 9.03 13.99 -24.60
CA GLU A 272 8.22 14.54 -25.70
C GLU A 272 6.77 14.78 -25.25
N ARG A 273 6.12 13.76 -24.67
CA ARG A 273 4.75 13.89 -24.14
C ARG A 273 4.64 14.89 -23.00
N ARG A 274 5.70 15.09 -22.22
CA ARG A 274 5.71 16.12 -21.16
C ARG A 274 5.79 17.53 -21.72
N MET A 275 6.53 17.74 -22.81
CA MET A 275 6.57 19.01 -23.53
C MET A 275 5.23 19.33 -24.20
N GLN A 276 4.49 18.29 -24.60
CA GLN A 276 3.16 18.34 -25.21
C GLN A 276 2.05 17.91 -24.24
N LEU A 277 2.19 18.29 -22.97
CA LEU A 277 1.27 17.81 -21.94
C LEU A 277 -0.16 18.32 -22.16
N ASP A 278 -0.31 19.55 -22.62
CA ASP A 278 -1.58 20.16 -23.01
C ASP A 278 -2.26 19.36 -24.12
N GLU A 279 -1.54 19.02 -25.18
CA GLU A 279 -2.03 18.15 -26.26
C GLU A 279 -2.41 16.76 -25.73
N LEU A 280 -1.57 16.16 -24.87
CA LEU A 280 -1.88 14.87 -24.25
C LEU A 280 -3.16 14.92 -23.40
N LEU A 281 -3.38 16.00 -22.62
CA LEU A 281 -4.60 16.16 -21.83
C LEU A 281 -5.83 16.36 -22.72
N LEU A 282 -5.70 17.14 -23.81
CA LEU A 282 -6.77 17.32 -24.79
C LEU A 282 -7.12 16.01 -25.52
N GLU A 283 -6.13 15.25 -25.96
CA GLU A 283 -6.32 13.91 -26.55
C GLU A 283 -7.04 12.97 -25.58
N THR A 284 -6.66 13.03 -24.30
CA THR A 284 -7.22 12.19 -23.24
C THR A 284 -8.66 12.56 -22.95
N ASP A 285 -8.95 13.86 -22.83
CA ASP A 285 -10.30 14.38 -22.61
C ASP A 285 -11.23 14.08 -23.80
N ALA A 286 -10.75 14.28 -25.04
CA ALA A 286 -11.50 13.95 -26.25
C ALA A 286 -11.81 12.45 -26.34
N ALA A 287 -10.85 11.57 -26.03
CA ALA A 287 -11.09 10.13 -25.96
C ALA A 287 -12.04 9.73 -24.81
N ALA A 288 -12.21 10.61 -23.83
CA ALA A 288 -13.04 10.43 -22.68
C ALA A 288 -14.38 11.17 -22.74
N ASP A 289 -14.75 11.69 -23.91
CA ASP A 289 -15.98 12.46 -24.11
C ASP A 289 -16.13 13.61 -23.09
N GLY A 290 -15.05 14.32 -22.78
CA GLY A 290 -15.03 15.46 -21.85
C GLY A 290 -14.93 15.10 -20.36
N PHE A 291 -14.80 13.82 -20.00
CA PHE A 291 -14.74 13.36 -18.61
C PHE A 291 -13.63 14.03 -17.81
N LEU A 292 -12.44 14.19 -18.41
CA LEU A 292 -11.27 14.70 -17.69
C LEU A 292 -11.48 16.16 -17.27
N PHE A 293 -12.02 17.00 -18.15
CA PHE A 293 -12.26 18.42 -17.85
C PHE A 293 -13.51 18.65 -16.99
N ARG A 294 -14.54 17.82 -17.11
CA ARG A 294 -15.67 17.83 -16.16
C ARG A 294 -15.22 17.51 -14.72
N HIS A 295 -14.16 16.73 -14.58
CA HIS A 295 -13.55 16.38 -13.30
C HIS A 295 -12.17 17.03 -13.14
N GLY A 296 -12.09 18.36 -13.16
CA GLY A 296 -10.81 19.10 -13.11
C GLY A 296 -9.86 18.75 -11.96
N TRP A 297 -10.34 18.14 -10.87
CA TRP A 297 -9.49 17.56 -9.82
C TRP A 297 -8.60 16.43 -10.34
N LEU A 298 -9.04 15.66 -11.33
CA LEU A 298 -8.27 14.58 -11.95
C LEU A 298 -7.10 15.13 -12.76
N ILE A 299 -7.26 16.29 -13.41
CA ILE A 299 -6.14 17.00 -14.06
C ILE A 299 -5.06 17.29 -13.03
N ARG A 300 -5.43 17.88 -11.87
CA ARG A 300 -4.47 18.17 -10.79
C ARG A 300 -3.74 16.92 -10.32
N ILE A 301 -4.45 15.80 -10.18
CA ILE A 301 -3.85 14.51 -9.79
C ILE A 301 -2.87 14.03 -10.86
N LEU A 302 -3.28 13.99 -12.13
CA LEU A 302 -2.43 13.53 -13.24
C LEU A 302 -1.17 14.39 -13.38
N LEU A 303 -1.32 15.71 -13.30
CA LEU A 303 -0.19 16.64 -13.29
C LEU A 303 0.74 16.41 -12.10
N GLY A 304 0.21 16.03 -10.94
CA GLY A 304 1.00 15.75 -9.74
C GLY A 304 1.73 14.42 -9.80
N LEU A 305 1.03 13.35 -10.18
CA LEU A 305 1.57 11.98 -10.24
C LEU A 305 2.57 11.78 -11.39
N LEU A 306 2.35 12.44 -12.53
CA LEU A 306 3.22 12.34 -13.71
C LEU A 306 4.34 13.42 -13.72
N GLN A 307 4.80 13.86 -12.55
CA GLN A 307 6.01 14.68 -12.47
C GLN A 307 7.26 13.81 -12.66
N PRO A 308 8.14 14.14 -13.64
CA PRO A 308 9.35 13.34 -13.87
C PRO A 308 10.31 13.37 -12.70
N ALA A 309 10.43 14.52 -12.01
CA ALA A 309 11.26 14.65 -10.82
C ALA A 309 10.52 14.10 -9.58
N PRO A 310 11.02 13.04 -8.92
CA PRO A 310 10.34 12.42 -7.78
C PRO A 310 10.08 13.40 -6.63
N ALA A 311 11.02 14.33 -6.37
CA ALA A 311 10.88 15.34 -5.31
C ALA A 311 9.68 16.30 -5.49
N ARG A 312 9.17 16.45 -6.72
CA ARG A 312 8.00 17.28 -7.05
C ARG A 312 6.75 16.45 -7.30
N ARG A 313 6.88 15.12 -7.28
CA ARG A 313 5.79 14.20 -7.59
C ARG A 313 4.85 14.09 -6.40
N MET A 314 3.56 14.17 -6.69
CA MET A 314 2.50 13.95 -5.73
C MET A 314 2.54 12.50 -5.24
N THR A 315 2.34 12.26 -3.95
CA THR A 315 2.19 10.89 -3.45
C THR A 315 0.78 10.36 -3.75
N VAL A 316 0.61 9.04 -3.79
CA VAL A 316 -0.73 8.44 -3.94
C VAL A 316 -1.65 8.87 -2.81
N HIS A 317 -1.12 9.02 -1.59
CA HIS A 317 -1.88 9.55 -0.44
C HIS A 317 -2.43 10.97 -0.68
N GLN A 318 -1.61 11.87 -1.22
CA GLN A 318 -2.05 13.22 -1.58
C GLN A 318 -3.12 13.20 -2.68
N ALA A 319 -2.93 12.36 -3.70
CA ALA A 319 -3.91 12.19 -4.78
C ALA A 319 -5.24 11.65 -4.24
N TRP A 320 -5.20 10.62 -3.40
CA TRP A 320 -6.37 10.07 -2.72
C TRP A 320 -7.12 11.13 -1.91
N GLY A 321 -6.40 11.97 -1.15
CA GLY A 321 -7.01 13.08 -0.41
C GLY A 321 -7.71 14.11 -1.30
N VAL A 322 -7.17 14.39 -2.50
CA VAL A 322 -7.83 15.26 -3.49
C VAL A 322 -9.14 14.63 -3.98
N VAL A 323 -9.15 13.33 -4.32
CA VAL A 323 -10.39 12.65 -4.75
C VAL A 323 -11.40 12.57 -3.61
N TRP A 324 -10.95 12.24 -2.41
CA TRP A 324 -11.79 12.14 -1.22
C TRP A 324 -12.57 13.45 -0.99
N ASN A 325 -11.87 14.59 -1.02
CA ASN A 325 -12.48 15.90 -0.84
C ASN A 325 -13.38 16.29 -2.02
N ALA A 326 -12.97 15.99 -3.25
CA ALA A 326 -13.74 16.32 -4.44
C ALA A 326 -15.04 15.51 -4.58
N THR A 327 -15.09 14.32 -3.97
CA THR A 327 -16.25 13.41 -4.02
C THR A 327 -17.09 13.43 -2.73
N ALA A 328 -16.74 14.25 -1.74
CA ALA A 328 -17.44 14.31 -0.46
C ALA A 328 -18.93 14.67 -0.62
N SER A 329 -19.28 15.57 -1.53
CA SER A 329 -20.67 15.98 -1.80
C SER A 329 -21.53 14.86 -2.39
N ASP A 330 -20.92 13.95 -3.16
CA ASP A 330 -21.61 12.80 -3.78
C ASP A 330 -21.80 11.63 -2.80
N ARG A 331 -21.15 11.70 -1.63
CA ARG A 331 -21.17 10.67 -0.58
C ARG A 331 -22.06 11.01 0.58
N LEU A 332 -22.66 12.21 0.61
CA LEU A 332 -23.81 12.41 1.47
C LEU A 332 -24.79 11.30 1.09
N PRO A 333 -25.20 10.45 2.05
CA PRO A 333 -26.20 9.45 1.76
C PRO A 333 -27.34 10.20 1.08
N LEU A 334 -27.93 9.61 0.03
CA LEU A 334 -29.33 9.91 -0.26
C LEU A 334 -30.05 9.54 1.03
N ALA A 335 -30.07 10.47 2.00
CA ALA A 335 -30.82 10.37 3.22
C ALA A 335 -32.22 10.09 2.71
N ASP A 336 -32.70 8.89 3.02
CA ASP A 336 -33.94 8.31 2.51
C ASP A 336 -34.90 9.45 2.22
N ALA A 337 -35.03 9.81 0.95
CA ALA A 337 -36.02 10.80 0.56
C ALA A 337 -37.30 10.20 1.13
N PRO A 338 -37.96 10.88 2.10
CA PRO A 338 -39.06 10.29 2.82
C PRO A 338 -39.97 9.74 1.76
N SER A 339 -40.15 8.42 1.75
CA SER A 339 -41.03 7.77 0.80
C SER A 339 -42.34 8.51 0.95
N THR A 340 -42.70 9.29 -0.07
CA THR A 340 -43.97 9.97 -0.13
C THR A 340 -44.99 8.86 -0.26
N SER A 341 -45.37 8.30 0.89
CA SER A 341 -46.64 7.66 1.08
C SER A 341 -47.68 8.71 0.74
N GLU A 342 -48.40 8.47 -0.36
CA GLU A 342 -49.55 9.29 -0.71
C GLU A 342 -50.49 9.36 0.50
N PRO A 343 -50.91 10.57 0.92
CA PRO A 343 -51.85 10.70 2.02
C PRO A 343 -53.24 10.27 1.53
N SER A 344 -53.68 9.10 2.00
CA SER A 344 -55.11 8.77 1.98
C SER A 344 -55.86 9.74 2.90
N LEU A 345 -56.80 10.47 2.30
CA LEU A 345 -57.68 11.41 2.97
C LEU A 345 -58.53 10.72 4.05
N SER A 346 -58.33 11.08 5.31
CA SER A 346 -59.42 11.13 6.28
C SER A 346 -59.18 12.27 7.27
N ALA A 347 -60.17 13.14 7.34
CA ALA A 347 -60.17 14.38 8.09
C ALA A 347 -60.72 14.18 9.51
N THR A 348 -60.03 14.78 10.48
CA THR A 348 -60.52 15.42 11.74
C THR A 348 -59.25 15.69 12.55
N GLY A 349 -58.79 16.93 12.74
CA GLY A 349 -59.45 17.98 13.50
C GLY A 349 -58.76 18.06 14.87
N GLY A 350 -57.88 19.04 15.07
CA GLY A 350 -57.16 19.20 16.34
C GLY A 350 -56.04 20.22 16.25
N ARG A 351 -56.36 21.42 16.75
CA ARG A 351 -55.59 22.66 16.77
C ARG A 351 -54.74 22.69 18.05
N GLU A 352 -53.46 23.05 17.97
CA GLU A 352 -52.81 23.84 19.04
C GLU A 352 -51.53 24.52 18.57
N GLU A 353 -51.43 25.79 18.97
CA GLU A 353 -50.36 26.75 18.74
C GLU A 353 -49.18 26.51 19.71
N LEU A 354 -47.96 26.87 19.32
CA LEU A 354 -46.96 27.57 20.16
C LEU A 354 -45.75 27.98 19.27
N ARG A 355 -45.60 29.27 18.89
CA ARG A 355 -44.67 30.26 19.48
C ARG A 355 -43.21 29.78 19.62
N SER A 356 -42.29 30.21 18.73
CA SER A 356 -41.42 31.42 18.81
C SER A 356 -40.16 31.19 19.65
N GLN A 357 -38.91 31.40 19.21
CA GLN A 357 -38.16 32.66 19.02
C GLN A 357 -36.72 32.26 18.61
N SER A 358 -36.13 32.78 17.52
CA SER A 358 -35.25 33.96 17.42
C SER A 358 -34.07 34.03 18.40
N GLY A 359 -32.85 34.18 17.87
CA GLY A 359 -31.65 34.48 18.65
C GLY A 359 -30.41 34.68 17.79
N GLU A 360 -30.39 35.75 17.00
CA GLU A 360 -29.16 36.36 16.48
C GLU A 360 -28.34 36.97 17.64
N SER A 361 -27.01 36.92 17.57
CA SER A 361 -26.16 38.03 18.02
C SER A 361 -24.80 38.00 17.34
N SER A 362 -24.52 39.09 16.65
CA SER A 362 -23.29 39.46 15.98
C SER A 362 -22.38 40.33 16.86
N LEU A 363 -21.16 40.61 16.35
CA LEU A 363 -20.24 41.73 16.66
C LEU A 363 -19.42 41.55 17.96
N THR A 364 -18.15 41.94 18.12
CA THR A 364 -17.22 42.79 17.34
C THR A 364 -15.82 42.69 17.95
N VAL A 365 -14.82 42.59 17.07
CA VAL A 365 -13.56 43.36 16.98
C VAL A 365 -13.21 44.32 18.14
N SER A 366 -11.98 44.22 18.65
CA SER A 366 -11.12 45.39 18.90
C SER A 366 -9.65 45.00 19.12
N GLU A 367 -8.78 45.71 18.40
CA GLU A 367 -7.32 45.68 18.44
C GLU A 367 -6.74 46.46 19.64
N GLY A 368 -5.48 46.15 19.96
CA GLY A 368 -4.48 47.18 20.31
C GLY A 368 -3.78 47.02 21.65
N GLY A 369 -2.44 47.15 21.63
CA GLY A 369 -1.69 47.64 22.78
C GLY A 369 -0.41 46.88 23.10
N ALA A 370 0.72 47.57 23.04
CA ALA A 370 2.08 47.07 23.10
C ALA A 370 2.72 47.19 24.51
N ASP A 371 3.92 46.58 24.61
CA ASP A 371 5.02 46.81 25.55
C ASP A 371 4.82 46.53 27.06
N ALA A 372 5.58 45.57 27.57
CA ALA A 372 6.64 45.86 28.56
C ALA A 372 7.48 44.61 28.87
N ARG A 373 8.80 44.80 28.82
CA ARG A 373 9.82 43.92 29.41
C ARG A 373 9.55 43.71 30.90
N GLN A 374 9.51 42.44 31.32
CA GLN A 374 9.86 42.08 32.69
C GLN A 374 10.72 40.82 32.70
N VAL A 375 11.86 40.98 33.37
CA VAL A 375 12.83 39.95 33.71
C VAL A 375 12.23 39.18 34.88
N ASN A 376 12.04 37.87 34.74
CA ASN A 376 11.89 36.97 35.89
C ASN A 376 12.57 35.65 35.58
N ALA A 377 13.63 35.38 36.34
CA ALA A 377 14.24 34.08 36.47
C ALA A 377 13.22 33.16 37.16
N VAL A 378 12.53 32.36 36.36
CA VAL A 378 11.75 31.22 36.85
C VAL A 378 12.64 29.99 36.63
N GLN A 379 12.91 29.31 37.73
CA GLN A 379 13.51 27.99 37.75
C GLN A 379 12.57 27.07 36.96
N GLU A 380 12.95 26.72 35.74
CA GLU A 380 12.21 25.77 34.91
C GLU A 380 12.17 24.44 35.66
N VAL A 381 10.99 24.10 36.17
CA VAL A 381 10.62 22.71 36.40
C VAL A 381 10.58 22.10 35.01
N GLU A 382 11.60 21.31 34.66
CA GLU A 382 11.62 20.54 33.41
C GLU A 382 10.40 19.61 33.42
N GLU A 383 9.34 19.99 32.71
CA GLU A 383 8.23 19.09 32.46
C GLU A 383 8.71 17.90 31.60
N PRO A 384 8.29 16.67 31.94
CA PRO A 384 8.78 15.45 31.28
C PRO A 384 8.27 15.24 29.84
N SER A 385 7.36 16.09 29.36
CA SER A 385 6.77 16.11 28.00
C SER A 385 7.76 16.33 26.84
N ASN A 386 9.06 16.41 27.11
CA ASN A 386 10.07 16.87 26.17
C ASN A 386 10.97 15.76 25.60
N GLU A 387 10.92 14.51 26.06
CA GLU A 387 11.81 13.46 25.49
C GLU A 387 11.43 13.07 24.05
N LEU A 388 10.14 12.83 23.74
CA LEU A 388 9.68 12.56 22.37
C LEU A 388 9.93 13.77 21.46
N SER A 389 9.66 14.97 21.96
CA SER A 389 9.91 16.23 21.25
C SER A 389 11.40 16.48 21.03
N ARG A 390 12.26 16.19 22.02
CA ARG A 390 13.73 16.21 21.88
C ARG A 390 14.19 15.14 20.90
N PHE A 391 13.57 13.96 20.90
CA PHE A 391 13.87 12.87 19.97
C PHE A 391 13.51 13.24 18.54
N ARG A 392 12.29 13.74 18.29
CA ARG A 392 11.86 14.28 16.98
C ARG A 392 12.77 15.43 16.54
N LYS A 393 13.19 16.33 17.45
CA LYS A 393 14.17 17.39 17.16
C LYS A 393 15.57 16.86 16.84
N LEU A 394 16.03 15.80 17.53
CA LEU A 394 17.30 15.12 17.26
C LEU A 394 17.28 14.41 15.91
N ALA A 395 16.21 13.66 15.62
CA ALA A 395 15.97 13.01 14.33
C ALA A 395 15.86 14.03 13.18
N ALA A 396 15.22 15.18 13.42
CA ALA A 396 15.15 16.26 12.44
C ALA A 396 16.50 16.96 12.21
N ARG A 397 17.34 17.09 13.25
CA ARG A 397 18.68 17.70 13.15
C ARG A 397 19.65 16.85 12.36
N ASP A 398 19.63 15.54 12.57
CA ASP A 398 20.49 14.56 11.89
C ASP A 398 19.70 13.77 10.84
N SER A 399 18.95 14.50 10.02
CA SER A 399 18.10 13.95 8.96
C SER A 399 18.85 13.12 7.90
N SER A 400 20.19 13.07 7.95
CA SER A 400 21.05 12.22 7.11
C SER A 400 21.19 10.78 7.63
N GLY A 401 20.82 10.51 8.89
CA GLY A 401 20.87 9.18 9.50
C GLY A 401 19.66 8.33 9.12
N GLU A 402 19.84 7.40 8.19
CA GLU A 402 18.82 6.44 7.74
C GLU A 402 18.05 5.69 8.84
N PRO A 403 18.64 5.26 9.98
CA PRO A 403 17.92 4.53 11.02
C PRO A 403 16.76 5.33 11.63
N PHE A 404 16.92 6.66 11.74
CA PHE A 404 15.93 7.53 12.37
C PHE A 404 14.70 7.75 11.49
N ARG A 405 14.88 7.83 10.16
CA ARG A 405 13.76 7.99 9.21
C ARG A 405 12.90 6.74 9.15
N SER A 406 13.53 5.57 9.15
CA SER A 406 12.82 4.29 9.14
C SER A 406 12.05 4.09 10.45
N LEU A 407 12.65 4.46 11.59
CA LEU A 407 11.96 4.46 12.88
C LEU A 407 10.78 5.43 12.91
N GLU A 408 10.95 6.68 12.47
CA GLU A 408 9.86 7.67 12.43
C GLU A 408 8.71 7.21 11.52
N ALA A 409 9.03 6.63 10.36
CA ALA A 409 8.02 6.03 9.50
C ALA A 409 7.26 4.92 10.24
N MET A 410 7.99 4.04 10.94
CA MET A 410 7.40 2.94 11.68
C MET A 410 6.47 3.42 12.81
N LEU A 411 6.87 4.45 13.55
CA LEU A 411 6.03 5.08 14.58
C LEU A 411 4.75 5.66 13.96
N ASN A 412 4.86 6.42 12.87
CA ASN A 412 3.69 7.00 12.21
C ASN A 412 2.71 5.96 11.65
N ILE A 413 3.22 4.80 11.25
CA ILE A 413 2.40 3.69 10.76
C ILE A 413 1.69 3.01 11.93
N ALA A 414 2.44 2.74 13.01
CA ALA A 414 1.89 2.15 14.22
C ALA A 414 0.78 3.03 14.83
N ASP A 415 1.02 4.34 14.94
CA ASP A 415 0.07 5.32 15.49
C ASP A 415 -1.21 5.44 14.67
N ARG A 416 -1.21 4.98 13.41
CA ARG A 416 -2.40 4.95 12.56
C ARG A 416 -3.28 3.71 12.78
N GLY A 417 -2.88 2.80 13.67
CA GLY A 417 -3.65 1.60 14.04
C GLY A 417 -3.83 0.59 12.88
N ARG A 418 -2.83 0.49 11.99
CA ARG A 418 -2.91 -0.33 10.76
C ARG A 418 -1.81 -1.36 10.62
N ALA A 419 -0.95 -1.50 11.63
CA ALA A 419 0.14 -2.45 11.61
C ALA A 419 -0.27 -3.75 12.30
N TYR A 420 0.24 -4.87 11.80
CA TYR A 420 0.11 -6.17 12.45
C TYR A 420 1.48 -6.61 12.93
N VAL A 421 1.52 -7.37 14.00
CA VAL A 421 2.72 -8.04 14.51
C VAL A 421 2.49 -9.54 14.54
N SER A 422 3.54 -10.32 14.28
CA SER A 422 3.50 -11.77 14.46
C SER A 422 4.50 -12.17 15.52
N MET A 423 4.05 -12.91 16.52
CA MET A 423 4.89 -13.33 17.64
C MET A 423 5.72 -14.56 17.26
N GLN A 424 6.97 -14.58 17.71
CA GLN A 424 7.92 -15.64 17.46
C GLN A 424 8.43 -16.22 18.78
N HIS A 425 8.82 -17.49 18.73
CA HIS A 425 9.42 -18.12 19.89
C HIS A 425 10.86 -17.63 20.08
N ARG A 426 11.17 -17.16 21.29
CA ARG A 426 12.53 -16.94 21.76
C ARG A 426 12.67 -17.41 23.20
N ASP A 427 13.73 -18.16 23.46
CA ASP A 427 14.00 -18.76 24.79
C ASP A 427 14.23 -17.69 25.88
N ASP A 428 14.73 -16.52 25.48
CA ASP A 428 15.21 -15.47 26.37
C ASP A 428 14.21 -14.31 26.54
N VAL A 429 13.19 -14.22 25.70
CA VAL A 429 12.25 -13.09 25.66
C VAL A 429 10.81 -13.56 25.52
N LYS A 430 9.96 -13.09 26.43
CA LYS A 430 8.51 -13.25 26.32
C LYS A 430 7.94 -12.30 25.27
N ASN A 431 6.99 -12.80 24.46
CA ASN A 431 6.22 -12.02 23.50
C ASN A 431 7.10 -11.21 22.53
N TYR A 432 8.20 -11.82 22.09
CA TYR A 432 9.01 -11.31 21.00
C TYR A 432 8.27 -11.51 19.68
N GLY A 433 8.42 -10.58 18.74
CA GLY A 433 7.84 -10.72 17.43
C GLY A 433 8.41 -9.73 16.43
N GLU A 434 7.73 -9.61 15.31
CA GLU A 434 8.10 -8.72 14.22
C GLU A 434 6.87 -7.97 13.69
N VAL A 435 7.06 -6.74 13.20
CA VAL A 435 5.99 -6.03 12.48
C VAL A 435 5.87 -6.57 11.06
N LEU A 436 4.67 -7.05 10.71
CA LEU A 436 4.35 -7.60 9.40
C LEU A 436 4.29 -6.50 8.33
N GLY A 437 4.91 -6.76 7.18
CA GLY A 437 4.96 -5.82 6.05
C GLY A 437 5.95 -4.67 6.20
N PHE A 438 6.68 -4.57 7.33
CA PHE A 438 7.67 -3.51 7.55
C PHE A 438 9.05 -4.07 7.80
N ARG A 439 9.95 -3.80 6.87
CA ARG A 439 11.36 -4.16 6.99
C ARG A 439 12.22 -2.96 7.37
N ASN A 440 13.14 -3.19 8.29
CA ASN A 440 14.22 -2.29 8.57
C ASN A 440 15.13 -2.23 7.34
N ARG A 441 15.39 -1.03 6.85
CA ARG A 441 16.19 -0.82 5.64
C ARG A 441 17.68 -1.10 5.84
N ALA A 442 18.15 -1.02 7.09
CA ALA A 442 19.56 -1.19 7.40
C ALA A 442 20.05 -2.63 7.16
N ASP A 443 19.20 -3.62 7.43
CA ASP A 443 19.52 -5.05 7.38
C ASP A 443 18.56 -5.84 6.46
N GLY A 444 17.36 -5.34 6.18
CA GLY A 444 16.33 -6.02 5.39
C GLY A 444 15.43 -6.94 6.23
N ASP A 445 15.68 -7.01 7.54
CA ASP A 445 14.89 -7.82 8.47
C ASP A 445 13.61 -7.07 8.84
N ARG A 446 12.58 -7.78 9.32
CA ARG A 446 11.38 -7.10 9.83
C ARG A 446 11.71 -6.34 11.11
N TRP A 447 10.91 -5.31 11.40
CA TRP A 447 11.11 -4.56 12.63
C TRP A 447 10.81 -5.44 13.84
N ASP A 448 11.85 -5.72 14.62
CA ASP A 448 11.72 -6.50 15.85
C ASP A 448 10.94 -5.73 16.92
N VAL A 449 9.98 -6.43 17.53
CA VAL A 449 9.12 -5.90 18.58
C VAL A 449 9.06 -6.83 19.77
N PHE A 450 8.59 -6.31 20.90
CA PHE A 450 8.12 -7.10 22.02
C PHE A 450 6.89 -6.45 22.64
N ALA A 451 5.95 -7.26 23.14
CA ALA A 451 4.72 -6.80 23.78
C ALA A 451 4.81 -6.99 25.32
N PRO A 452 5.24 -5.95 26.07
CA PRO A 452 5.40 -6.03 27.52
C PRO A 452 4.06 -5.89 28.28
N GLY A 453 4.04 -6.31 29.54
CA GLY A 453 2.91 -6.06 30.44
C GLY A 453 1.80 -7.10 30.39
N LEU A 454 2.04 -8.26 29.78
CA LEU A 454 1.05 -9.33 29.61
C LEU A 454 1.36 -10.49 30.57
N SER A 455 0.38 -11.05 31.29
CA SER A 455 0.61 -12.23 32.14
C SER A 455 0.78 -13.53 31.33
N SER A 456 0.12 -13.65 30.18
CA SER A 456 0.18 -14.82 29.30
C SER A 456 1.13 -14.64 28.12
N GLN A 457 1.54 -15.76 27.52
CA GLN A 457 2.26 -15.76 26.25
C GLN A 457 1.26 -15.63 25.10
N LEU A 458 1.59 -14.79 24.12
CA LEU A 458 0.79 -14.58 22.93
C LEU A 458 0.88 -15.77 21.96
N PRO A 459 -0.15 -16.01 21.14
CA PRO A 459 -0.11 -17.06 20.12
C PRO A 459 1.00 -16.78 19.11
N LEU A 460 1.76 -17.82 18.74
CA LEU A 460 2.89 -17.72 17.81
C LEU A 460 2.40 -17.77 16.37
N GLY A 461 3.00 -16.94 15.50
CA GLY A 461 2.71 -16.91 14.07
C GLY A 461 1.42 -16.17 13.69
N GLU A 462 0.48 -15.98 14.62
CA GLU A 462 -0.78 -15.28 14.36
C GLU A 462 -0.59 -13.77 14.19
N PRO A 463 -1.26 -13.14 13.21
CA PRO A 463 -1.22 -11.69 13.03
C PRO A 463 -2.07 -11.02 14.12
N LEU A 464 -1.40 -10.25 14.99
CA LEU A 464 -2.03 -9.47 16.06
C LEU A 464 -2.01 -7.99 15.70
N LEU A 465 -3.14 -7.31 15.84
CA LEU A 465 -3.26 -5.90 15.51
C LEU A 465 -2.51 -5.04 16.53
N LEU A 466 -1.56 -4.23 16.04
CA LEU A 466 -0.79 -3.29 16.84
C LEU A 466 -1.64 -2.05 17.09
N ARG A 467 -1.86 -1.73 18.37
CA ARG A 467 -2.59 -0.54 18.82
C ARG A 467 -1.70 0.70 18.78
N ARG A 468 -0.50 0.62 19.37
CA ARG A 468 0.51 1.72 19.37
C ARG A 468 1.91 1.23 19.72
N VAL A 469 2.91 2.10 19.52
CA VAL A 469 4.28 1.88 20.01
C VAL A 469 4.47 2.64 21.32
N MET A 470 4.64 1.89 22.41
CA MET A 470 4.82 2.45 23.76
C MET A 470 6.20 3.06 23.98
N GLY A 471 7.21 2.48 23.31
CA GLY A 471 8.60 2.86 23.53
C GLY A 471 9.56 2.26 22.52
N VAL A 472 10.79 2.74 22.55
CA VAL A 472 11.88 2.24 21.70
C VAL A 472 13.09 1.90 22.55
N LEU A 473 13.56 0.67 22.47
CA LEU A 473 14.87 0.29 22.97
C LEU A 473 15.93 0.70 21.95
N LEU A 474 16.59 1.83 22.21
CA LEU A 474 17.67 2.33 21.38
C LEU A 474 18.98 1.63 21.72
N VAL A 475 19.61 1.02 20.72
CA VAL A 475 20.99 0.55 20.81
C VAL A 475 21.86 1.48 19.97
N LYS A 476 22.80 2.18 20.62
CA LYS A 476 23.78 3.04 19.95
C LYS A 476 24.54 2.19 18.93
N GLY A 477 24.34 2.42 17.64
CA GLY A 477 24.81 1.55 16.56
C GLY A 477 23.74 1.18 15.53
N GLY A 478 22.46 1.50 15.78
CA GLY A 478 21.39 1.44 14.79
C GLY A 478 20.42 0.26 14.94
N ASN A 479 20.65 -0.65 15.89
CA ASN A 479 19.69 -1.70 16.20
C ASN A 479 18.63 -1.13 17.16
N HIS A 480 17.36 -1.20 16.78
CA HIS A 480 16.25 -0.65 17.55
C HIS A 480 15.18 -1.73 17.71
N LYS A 481 14.59 -1.82 18.91
CA LYS A 481 13.48 -2.73 19.20
C LYS A 481 12.29 -1.90 19.68
N LEU A 482 11.09 -2.24 19.23
CA LEU A 482 9.88 -1.51 19.62
C LEU A 482 9.18 -2.24 20.76
N ALA A 483 8.86 -1.50 21.82
CA ALA A 483 7.88 -1.95 22.81
C ALA A 483 6.49 -1.56 22.28
N VAL A 484 5.62 -2.54 22.07
CA VAL A 484 4.32 -2.33 21.42
C VAL A 484 3.16 -2.72 22.32
N GLU A 485 2.05 -2.00 22.17
CA GLU A 485 0.75 -2.36 22.73
C GLU A 485 -0.12 -2.95 21.61
N LEU A 486 -0.85 -4.01 21.93
CA LEU A 486 -1.75 -4.70 21.01
C LEU A 486 -3.21 -4.38 21.33
N GLU A 487 -4.08 -4.52 20.33
CA GLU A 487 -5.53 -4.37 20.53
C GLU A 487 -6.10 -5.45 21.49
N PRO A 488 -7.22 -5.17 22.17
CA PRO A 488 -7.90 -6.16 23.00
C PRO A 488 -8.15 -7.48 22.25
N PRO A 489 -8.01 -8.63 22.93
CA PRO A 489 -7.89 -8.79 24.38
C PRO A 489 -6.45 -8.70 24.92
N HIS A 490 -5.47 -8.32 24.10
CA HIS A 490 -4.05 -8.38 24.43
C HIS A 490 -3.49 -7.05 24.97
N ALA A 491 -4.30 -6.33 25.76
CA ALA A 491 -3.88 -5.08 26.39
C ALA A 491 -2.99 -5.38 27.63
N PRO A 492 -2.00 -4.52 27.92
CA PRO A 492 -1.15 -4.66 29.10
C PRO A 492 -1.96 -4.52 30.39
N GLU A 493 -1.61 -5.30 31.42
CA GLU A 493 -2.35 -5.38 32.68
C GLU A 493 -1.99 -4.25 33.66
N SER A 494 -0.71 -3.87 33.72
CA SER A 494 -0.23 -2.86 34.66
C SER A 494 1.10 -2.25 34.23
N ARG A 495 1.37 -1.04 34.71
CA ARG A 495 2.63 -0.33 34.45
C ARG A 495 3.83 -1.06 35.05
N GLU A 496 3.64 -1.64 36.23
CA GLU A 496 4.67 -2.38 36.94
C GLU A 496 5.13 -3.60 36.12
N LEU A 497 4.19 -4.32 35.51
CA LEU A 497 4.51 -5.43 34.61
C LEU A 497 5.19 -4.95 33.33
N ILE A 498 4.72 -3.85 32.73
CA ILE A 498 5.36 -3.25 31.55
C ILE A 498 6.84 -2.94 31.85
N GLN A 499 7.13 -2.24 32.95
CA GLN A 499 8.49 -1.89 33.35
C GLN A 499 9.34 -3.12 33.65
N SER A 500 8.76 -4.10 34.36
CA SER A 500 9.42 -5.37 34.66
C SER A 500 9.83 -6.11 33.38
N ASP A 501 8.93 -6.21 32.41
CA ASP A 501 9.18 -6.89 31.13
C ASP A 501 10.20 -6.13 30.27
N ILE A 502 10.17 -4.79 30.23
CA ILE A 502 11.19 -3.99 29.54
C ILE A 502 12.58 -4.23 30.13
N VAL A 503 12.69 -4.29 31.47
CA VAL A 503 13.97 -4.58 32.14
C VAL A 503 14.43 -6.01 31.85
N ALA A 504 13.51 -6.97 31.87
CA ALA A 504 13.80 -8.36 31.52
C ALA A 504 14.28 -8.48 30.07
N PHE A 505 13.56 -7.88 29.12
CA PHE A 505 13.93 -7.82 27.70
C PHE A 505 15.31 -7.19 27.49
N THR A 506 15.56 -6.03 28.11
CA THR A 506 16.85 -5.33 28.01
C THR A 506 18.00 -6.20 28.54
N ARG A 507 17.77 -6.94 29.63
CA ARG A 507 18.76 -7.87 30.19
C ARG A 507 19.02 -9.05 29.27
N ALA A 508 17.97 -9.66 28.73
CA ALA A 508 18.08 -10.75 27.76
C ALA A 508 18.86 -10.31 26.52
N TYR A 509 18.48 -9.18 25.94
CA TYR A 509 19.16 -8.58 24.79
C TYR A 509 20.65 -8.32 25.05
N LEU A 510 21.00 -7.75 26.20
CA LEU A 510 22.39 -7.51 26.59
C LEU A 510 23.18 -8.80 26.86
N SER A 511 22.51 -9.90 27.18
CA SER A 511 23.17 -11.20 27.38
C SER A 511 23.49 -11.91 26.06
N THR A 512 22.66 -11.69 25.03
CA THR A 512 22.81 -12.30 23.70
C THR A 512 23.64 -11.46 22.74
N HIS A 513 23.80 -10.15 23.01
CA HIS A 513 24.53 -9.23 22.14
C HIS A 513 25.76 -8.62 22.83
N THR A 514 26.87 -8.50 22.09
CA THR A 514 28.14 -7.91 22.57
C THR A 514 28.08 -6.38 22.62
N VAL A 515 27.05 -5.83 23.25
CA VAL A 515 26.84 -4.38 23.37
C VAL A 515 26.96 -3.96 24.83
N SER A 516 27.74 -2.90 25.10
CA SER A 516 27.83 -2.32 26.44
C SER A 516 26.46 -1.82 26.90
N ARG A 517 26.11 -2.07 28.18
CA ARG A 517 24.89 -1.55 28.81
C ARG A 517 24.74 -0.03 28.67
N ALA A 518 25.84 0.72 28.67
CA ALA A 518 25.82 2.18 28.50
C ALA A 518 25.38 2.63 27.09
N ARG A 519 25.29 1.71 26.14
CA ARG A 519 24.85 1.96 24.76
C ARG A 519 23.40 1.58 24.52
N VAL A 520 22.69 1.07 25.52
CA VAL A 520 21.28 0.68 25.42
C VAL A 520 20.46 1.62 26.29
N LYS A 521 19.50 2.34 25.70
CA LYS A 521 18.57 3.21 26.41
C LYS A 521 17.16 2.88 25.95
N TYR A 522 16.25 2.65 26.88
CA TYR A 522 14.83 2.64 26.58
C TYR A 522 14.31 4.08 26.58
N LEU A 523 13.57 4.45 25.54
CA LEU A 523 12.83 5.70 25.45
C LEU A 523 11.35 5.38 25.46
N GLU A 524 10.65 5.82 26.50
CA GLU A 524 9.19 5.80 26.56
C GLU A 524 8.67 6.88 25.60
N LEU A 525 7.72 6.54 24.72
CA LEU A 525 7.15 7.48 23.75
C LEU A 525 5.82 8.05 24.21
N ASP A 526 5.21 7.45 25.22
CA ASP A 526 3.82 7.71 25.58
C ASP A 526 3.68 7.83 27.10
N GLU A 527 3.35 9.04 27.58
CA GLU A 527 3.05 9.30 28.99
C GLU A 527 1.56 9.04 29.31
N ASP A 528 0.70 8.97 28.29
CA ASP A 528 -0.77 8.95 28.43
C ASP A 528 -1.33 7.54 28.67
N VAL A 529 -0.48 6.50 28.71
CA VAL A 529 -0.86 5.09 28.91
C VAL A 529 -1.69 4.87 30.19
N LEU A 530 -1.60 5.77 31.16
CA LEU A 530 -2.05 5.53 32.52
C LEU A 530 -3.37 6.20 32.88
N ASP A 531 -3.70 7.32 32.23
CA ASP A 531 -4.91 8.06 32.57
C ASP A 531 -6.17 7.30 32.08
N GLU A 532 -6.09 6.61 30.94
CA GLU A 532 -7.23 5.81 30.42
C GLU A 532 -7.48 4.50 31.19
N VAL A 533 -6.43 3.76 31.58
CA VAL A 533 -6.60 2.48 32.29
C VAL A 533 -7.20 2.70 33.68
N ALA A 534 -6.79 3.78 34.37
CA ALA A 534 -7.36 4.19 35.66
C ALA A 534 -8.83 4.67 35.53
N LEU A 535 -9.21 5.25 34.39
CA LEU A 535 -10.60 5.65 34.13
C LEU A 535 -11.51 4.45 33.80
N GLN A 536 -11.01 3.42 33.10
CA GLN A 536 -11.78 2.23 32.77
C GLN A 536 -11.97 1.28 33.98
N THR A 537 -10.97 1.13 34.86
CA THR A 537 -11.14 0.32 36.09
C THR A 537 -12.11 0.97 37.07
N ASN A 538 -12.14 2.31 37.15
CA ASN A 538 -13.09 3.02 38.00
C ASN A 538 -14.55 3.01 37.49
N GLN A 539 -14.81 2.67 36.23
CA GLN A 539 -16.17 2.50 35.71
C GLN A 539 -16.75 1.10 35.95
N LEU A 540 -15.91 0.08 36.18
CA LEU A 540 -16.36 -1.29 36.43
C LEU A 540 -16.60 -1.60 37.92
N ASP A 541 -16.08 -0.78 38.84
CA ASP A 541 -16.17 -1.02 40.30
C ASP A 541 -17.33 -0.28 41.02
N VAL A 542 -18.18 0.45 40.29
CA VAL A 542 -19.36 1.16 40.85
C VAL A 542 -20.62 0.27 40.85
N GLY A 543 -20.47 -1.03 40.58
CA GLY A 543 -21.56 -1.89 40.14
C GLY A 543 -22.06 -3.00 41.06
N PHE A 544 -21.63 -3.16 42.32
CA PHE A 544 -22.26 -4.15 43.23
C PHE A 544 -22.16 -3.75 44.71
N LYS A 545 -23.13 -2.96 45.18
CA LYS A 545 -23.59 -2.95 46.57
C LYS A 545 -25.12 -2.81 46.59
N SER A 546 -25.79 -3.95 46.62
CA SER A 546 -27.09 -4.18 47.29
C SER A 546 -27.37 -5.67 47.34
#